data_AF-A0A7D9L5V9-F1
#
_entry.id   AF-A0A7D9L5V9-F1
#
_cell.length_a   1.000
_cell.length_b   1.000
_cell.length_c   1.000
_cell.angle_alpha   90.00
_cell.angle_beta   90.00
_cell.angle_gamma   90.00
#
_symmetry.space_group_name_H-M   'P 1'
#
loop_
_entity.id
_entity.type
_entity.pdbx_description
1 polymer ?
#
loop_
_entity_poly.entity_id
_entity_poly.type
_entity_poly.pdbx_seq_one_letter_code
_entity_poly.pdbx_strand_id
1 'polypeptide(L)'
;NHREIQSLTSGEIIWLYLYPMKCAGEKKIQDKVSKLDYRVTQMTEYHAMRDRDYHHRKAIKSNSEFHWNMYKKLKCLVTKQVKKSKADYYLELINRNKSNSGGLWKILNEITSRKSTSPVTCIEADGVTYTDSQSIAEVLNDYFSSIGSKLAARITPGLNYIWKNPSLTEAFVRTELNRLKTNKAIGLDKISARLLKDSASLIAPVLTKLFNRSLESSKFPSIWKFDRSLFYPRPNLSTEAFDTRIQYVSVGVPQGSVLGPLLFILYVNDLPSCIKKCKVTMYADDTVLYFSSSTLSELEENLNADLEILRRYLNDNLLTLNAEKSKFVIFGSTRKLNSFREFSLEINAHNLERRDTFKYLGIKLNQNMSWSDQIDALSKKVSQRLGVLRRVKYLLPLHGRLAIYNSLFLPLFDYADIVWGDKNNKVLMHNLQ
;
A
#
# COMPACT_ATOMS: atom_id res chain seq x y z
N ASN A 1 7.32 -5.17 -39.04
CA ASN A 1 7.91 -6.47 -39.46
C ASN A 1 7.11 -7.58 -38.80
N HIS A 2 6.42 -8.47 -39.51
CA HIS A 2 6.17 -8.55 -40.95
C HIS A 2 4.75 -9.06 -41.21
N ARG A 3 4.21 -8.78 -42.41
CA ARG A 3 2.93 -9.30 -42.88
C ARG A 3 3.06 -10.75 -43.40
N GLU A 4 1.89 -11.38 -43.62
CA GLU A 4 1.58 -12.33 -44.72
C GLU A 4 2.28 -13.71 -44.69
N ILE A 5 1.54 -14.82 -44.48
CA ILE A 5 0.81 -15.66 -45.46
C ILE A 5 1.67 -16.79 -46.09
N GLN A 6 1.33 -18.02 -45.68
CA GLN A 6 1.27 -19.31 -46.41
C GLN A 6 2.30 -19.70 -47.49
N SER A 7 2.91 -20.89 -47.30
CA SER A 7 3.14 -22.01 -48.28
C SER A 7 4.33 -22.87 -47.82
N LEU A 8 4.44 -24.20 -48.04
CA LEU A 8 3.52 -25.24 -48.52
C LEU A 8 3.98 -26.64 -48.00
N THR A 9 3.01 -27.48 -47.61
CA THR A 9 2.99 -28.98 -47.65
C THR A 9 4.25 -29.87 -47.54
N SER A 10 4.21 -30.83 -46.61
CA SER A 10 4.18 -32.28 -46.92
C SER A 10 3.72 -33.14 -45.71
N GLY A 11 2.94 -34.21 -45.95
CA GLY A 11 2.44 -35.14 -44.92
C GLY A 11 0.91 -35.27 -44.84
N GLU A 12 0.39 -36.45 -45.19
CA GLU A 12 -1.05 -36.81 -45.26
C GLU A 12 -1.65 -37.05 -43.83
N ILE A 13 -2.97 -36.98 -43.56
CA ILE A 13 -4.08 -37.83 -44.06
C ILE A 13 -5.47 -37.14 -43.95
N ILE A 14 -6.39 -37.58 -44.83
CA ILE A 14 -7.78 -37.19 -45.16
C ILE A 14 -8.83 -37.85 -44.21
N TRP A 15 -10.09 -37.44 -43.95
CA TRP A 15 -10.92 -36.20 -43.84
C TRP A 15 -12.34 -36.66 -43.36
N LEU A 16 -13.22 -35.78 -42.81
CA LEU A 16 -14.70 -35.70 -43.07
C LEU A 16 -15.55 -35.04 -41.95
N TYR A 17 -16.36 -34.04 -42.32
CA TYR A 17 -17.74 -33.90 -41.82
C TYR A 17 -18.60 -33.18 -42.86
N LEU A 18 -19.76 -33.75 -43.19
CA LEU A 18 -20.63 -33.30 -44.28
C LEU A 18 -21.77 -32.39 -43.78
N TYR A 19 -22.12 -31.40 -44.60
CA TYR A 19 -23.45 -30.79 -44.68
C TYR A 19 -23.94 -30.96 -46.13
N PRO A 20 -25.25 -31.15 -46.38
CA PRO A 20 -25.97 -30.02 -47.00
C PRO A 20 -27.50 -29.91 -46.76
N MET A 21 -27.99 -28.68 -47.00
CA MET A 21 -29.30 -28.29 -47.57
C MET A 21 -30.62 -28.40 -46.76
N LYS A 22 -31.59 -27.58 -47.20
CA LYS A 22 -32.86 -27.21 -46.54
C LYS A 22 -34.08 -27.86 -47.24
N CYS A 23 -35.19 -28.07 -46.53
CA CYS A 23 -36.44 -27.29 -46.74
C CYS A 23 -37.62 -27.69 -45.81
N ALA A 24 -38.59 -26.77 -45.73
CA ALA A 24 -39.88 -26.74 -45.04
C ALA A 24 -40.48 -28.02 -44.39
N GLY A 25 -40.95 -27.87 -43.14
CA GLY A 25 -41.87 -28.82 -42.48
C GLY A 25 -42.16 -28.48 -41.01
N GLU A 26 -43.44 -28.20 -40.70
CA GLU A 26 -44.09 -28.29 -39.38
C GLU A 26 -43.58 -27.47 -38.15
N LYS A 27 -44.41 -26.49 -37.74
CA LYS A 27 -44.31 -25.79 -36.45
C LYS A 27 -44.75 -26.68 -35.28
N LYS A 28 -44.19 -26.43 -34.07
CA LYS A 28 -44.68 -26.76 -32.70
C LYS A 28 -43.88 -27.75 -31.81
N ILE A 29 -42.57 -27.97 -32.02
CA ILE A 29 -41.70 -28.48 -30.92
C ILE A 29 -40.39 -27.68 -30.83
N GLN A 30 -40.42 -26.50 -30.20
CA GLN A 30 -39.18 -25.78 -29.83
C GLN A 30 -39.24 -25.01 -28.51
N ASP A 31 -40.40 -24.52 -28.07
CA ASP A 31 -40.56 -23.80 -26.78
C ASP A 31 -40.55 -24.68 -25.51
N LYS A 32 -40.62 -26.02 -25.65
CA LYS A 32 -40.56 -26.94 -24.50
C LYS A 32 -39.14 -27.40 -24.17
N VAL A 33 -38.22 -27.46 -25.13
CA VAL A 33 -36.84 -27.96 -24.92
C VAL A 33 -35.97 -26.87 -24.28
N SER A 34 -36.06 -25.62 -24.77
CA SER A 34 -35.34 -24.47 -24.21
C SER A 34 -35.69 -24.17 -22.75
N LYS A 35 -36.96 -24.37 -22.35
CA LYS A 35 -37.41 -24.29 -20.94
C LYS A 35 -37.04 -25.50 -20.09
N LEU A 36 -36.64 -26.63 -20.71
CA LEU A 36 -36.16 -27.80 -19.98
C LEU A 36 -34.68 -27.65 -19.61
N ASP A 37 -33.83 -27.23 -20.54
CA ASP A 37 -32.40 -27.01 -20.27
C ASP A 37 -32.16 -25.96 -19.16
N TYR A 38 -32.89 -24.84 -19.19
CA TYR A 38 -32.81 -23.83 -18.13
C TYR A 38 -33.25 -24.36 -16.75
N ARG A 39 -34.20 -25.32 -16.72
CA ARG A 39 -34.69 -25.94 -15.48
C ARG A 39 -33.79 -27.06 -14.97
N VAL A 40 -33.07 -27.78 -15.84
CA VAL A 40 -32.08 -28.80 -15.45
C VAL A 40 -30.88 -28.15 -14.74
N THR A 41 -30.46 -26.94 -15.13
CA THR A 41 -29.40 -26.19 -14.43
C THR A 41 -29.80 -25.75 -13.01
N GLN A 42 -31.10 -25.70 -12.70
CA GLN A 42 -31.63 -25.42 -11.35
C GLN A 42 -32.01 -26.69 -10.57
N MET A 43 -31.55 -27.88 -10.99
CA MET A 43 -31.57 -29.07 -10.12
C MET A 43 -30.46 -28.92 -9.07
N THR A 44 -30.76 -28.10 -8.05
CA THR A 44 -29.81 -27.46 -7.14
C THR A 44 -28.89 -28.44 -6.40
N GLU A 45 -27.72 -27.93 -5.96
CA GLU A 45 -26.80 -28.63 -5.05
C GLU A 45 -27.54 -29.27 -3.86
N TYR A 46 -28.56 -28.56 -3.36
CA TYR A 46 -29.45 -28.99 -2.30
C TYR A 46 -30.17 -30.32 -2.59
N HIS A 47 -30.69 -30.55 -3.80
CA HIS A 47 -31.32 -31.82 -4.16
C HIS A 47 -30.28 -32.97 -4.16
N ALA A 48 -29.12 -32.77 -4.78
CA ALA A 48 -28.05 -33.77 -4.77
C ALA A 48 -27.53 -34.07 -3.35
N MET A 49 -27.47 -33.07 -2.47
CA MET A 49 -27.14 -33.23 -1.05
C MET A 49 -28.24 -34.00 -0.28
N ARG A 50 -29.50 -33.65 -0.49
CA ARG A 50 -30.66 -34.32 0.13
C ARG A 50 -30.74 -35.78 -0.26
N ASP A 51 -30.52 -36.10 -1.53
CA ASP A 51 -30.61 -37.45 -2.07
C ASP A 51 -29.39 -38.30 -1.65
N ARG A 52 -28.18 -37.69 -1.57
CA ARG A 52 -27.00 -38.29 -0.92
C ARG A 52 -27.34 -38.70 0.52
N ASP A 53 -27.97 -37.82 1.29
CA ASP A 53 -28.26 -38.06 2.72
C ASP A 53 -29.45 -39.01 2.93
N TYR A 54 -30.37 -39.09 1.97
CA TYR A 54 -31.40 -40.12 1.91
C TYR A 54 -30.78 -41.50 1.65
N HIS A 55 -29.94 -41.64 0.63
CA HIS A 55 -29.28 -42.91 0.32
C HIS A 55 -28.30 -43.36 1.41
N HIS A 56 -27.59 -42.44 2.07
CA HIS A 56 -26.78 -42.74 3.24
C HIS A 56 -27.62 -43.32 4.39
N ARG A 57 -28.73 -42.66 4.75
CA ARG A 57 -29.64 -43.13 5.81
C ARG A 57 -30.28 -44.48 5.48
N LYS A 58 -30.67 -44.72 4.22
CA LYS A 58 -31.20 -46.03 3.80
C LYS A 58 -30.12 -47.12 3.75
N ALA A 59 -28.90 -46.81 3.30
CA ALA A 59 -27.79 -47.77 3.31
C ALA A 59 -27.48 -48.28 4.72
N ILE A 60 -27.42 -47.38 5.72
CA ILE A 60 -27.23 -47.72 7.13
C ILE A 60 -28.37 -48.60 7.67
N LYS A 61 -29.63 -48.28 7.34
CA LYS A 61 -30.80 -49.03 7.86
C LYS A 61 -31.06 -50.39 7.21
N SER A 62 -30.65 -50.59 5.96
CA SER A 62 -31.00 -51.79 5.17
C SER A 62 -29.80 -52.64 4.74
N ASN A 63 -28.58 -52.18 5.01
CA ASN A 63 -27.32 -52.70 4.46
C ASN A 63 -27.32 -52.92 2.93
N SER A 64 -28.22 -52.24 2.19
CA SER A 64 -28.39 -52.45 0.76
C SER A 64 -27.21 -51.92 -0.06
N GLU A 65 -26.57 -52.81 -0.82
CA GLU A 65 -25.46 -52.47 -1.71
C GLU A 65 -25.85 -51.45 -2.79
N PHE A 66 -27.09 -51.49 -3.29
CA PHE A 66 -27.63 -50.47 -4.19
C PHE A 66 -27.58 -49.07 -3.56
N HIS A 67 -28.01 -48.93 -2.30
CA HIS A 67 -27.99 -47.65 -1.60
C HIS A 67 -26.57 -47.19 -1.25
N TRP A 68 -25.66 -48.11 -0.92
CA TRP A 68 -24.23 -47.79 -0.75
C TRP A 68 -23.60 -47.27 -2.05
N ASN A 69 -23.87 -47.92 -3.19
CA ASN A 69 -23.34 -47.50 -4.48
C ASN A 69 -23.93 -46.17 -4.96
N MET A 70 -25.23 -45.92 -4.71
CA MET A 70 -25.84 -44.62 -5.00
C MET A 70 -25.29 -43.51 -4.10
N TYR A 71 -25.09 -43.76 -2.80
CA TYR A 71 -24.44 -42.82 -1.89
C TYR A 71 -23.02 -42.47 -2.34
N LYS A 72 -22.19 -43.46 -2.72
CA LYS A 72 -20.82 -43.21 -3.24
C LYS A 72 -20.83 -42.29 -4.47
N LYS A 73 -21.72 -42.54 -5.45
CA LYS A 73 -21.89 -41.71 -6.66
C LYS A 73 -22.32 -40.28 -6.31
N LEU A 74 -23.38 -40.12 -5.51
CA LEU A 74 -23.91 -38.81 -5.12
C LEU A 74 -22.94 -38.02 -4.24
N LYS A 75 -22.20 -38.68 -3.32
CA LYS A 75 -21.13 -38.05 -2.53
C LYS A 75 -20.04 -37.45 -3.43
N CYS A 76 -19.63 -38.15 -4.47
CA CYS A 76 -18.67 -37.66 -5.45
C CYS A 76 -19.23 -36.45 -6.22
N LEU A 77 -20.46 -36.55 -6.74
CA LEU A 77 -21.14 -35.48 -7.46
C LEU A 77 -21.28 -34.21 -6.61
N VAL A 78 -21.82 -34.32 -5.40
CA VAL A 78 -21.98 -33.21 -4.45
C VAL A 78 -20.63 -32.59 -4.11
N THR A 79 -19.59 -33.40 -3.90
CA THR A 79 -18.24 -32.90 -3.58
C THR A 79 -17.63 -32.14 -4.76
N LYS A 80 -17.86 -32.60 -6.00
CA LYS A 80 -17.45 -31.89 -7.22
C LYS A 80 -18.18 -30.57 -7.38
N GLN A 81 -19.51 -30.56 -7.15
CA GLN A 81 -20.34 -29.37 -7.31
C GLN A 81 -20.03 -28.31 -6.25
N VAL A 82 -19.95 -28.67 -4.96
CA VAL A 82 -19.57 -27.74 -3.88
C VAL A 82 -18.15 -27.16 -4.10
N LYS A 83 -17.20 -27.95 -4.64
CA LYS A 83 -15.88 -27.43 -5.03
C LYS A 83 -15.98 -26.40 -6.15
N LYS A 84 -16.80 -26.67 -7.18
CA LYS A 84 -17.04 -25.75 -8.30
C LYS A 84 -17.68 -24.43 -7.80
N SER A 85 -18.77 -24.50 -7.06
CA SER A 85 -19.49 -23.30 -6.59
C SER A 85 -18.63 -22.43 -5.66
N LYS A 86 -17.77 -23.04 -4.82
CA LYS A 86 -16.76 -22.29 -4.05
C LYS A 86 -15.70 -21.65 -4.94
N ALA A 87 -15.22 -22.35 -5.97
CA ALA A 87 -14.26 -21.81 -6.94
C ALA A 87 -14.85 -20.60 -7.69
N ASP A 88 -16.08 -20.72 -8.17
CA ASP A 88 -16.79 -19.70 -8.94
C ASP A 88 -17.07 -18.45 -8.08
N TYR A 89 -17.51 -18.63 -6.82
CA TYR A 89 -17.71 -17.54 -5.85
C TYR A 89 -16.42 -16.73 -5.59
N TYR A 90 -15.33 -17.39 -5.22
CA TYR A 90 -14.07 -16.69 -4.95
C TYR A 90 -13.44 -16.10 -6.21
N LEU A 91 -13.62 -16.74 -7.36
CA LEU A 91 -13.22 -16.20 -8.65
C LEU A 91 -13.95 -14.87 -8.95
N GLU A 92 -15.26 -14.81 -8.69
CA GLU A 92 -16.03 -13.58 -8.88
C GLU A 92 -15.52 -12.45 -7.95
N LEU A 93 -15.31 -12.75 -6.66
CA LEU A 93 -14.74 -11.79 -5.70
C LEU A 93 -13.35 -11.28 -6.11
N ILE A 94 -12.48 -12.16 -6.62
CA ILE A 94 -11.16 -11.81 -7.16
C ILE A 94 -11.31 -10.92 -8.39
N ASN A 95 -12.19 -11.27 -9.32
CA ASN A 95 -12.46 -10.48 -10.53
C ASN A 95 -12.94 -9.06 -10.19
N ARG A 96 -13.84 -8.92 -9.21
CA ARG A 96 -14.32 -7.63 -8.67
C ARG A 96 -13.22 -6.79 -7.99
N ASN A 97 -12.12 -7.41 -7.55
CA ASN A 97 -11.04 -6.75 -6.78
C ASN A 97 -9.67 -6.70 -7.49
N LYS A 98 -9.58 -7.00 -8.80
CA LYS A 98 -8.29 -7.07 -9.54
C LYS A 98 -7.34 -5.89 -9.32
N SER A 99 -7.86 -4.66 -9.27
CA SER A 99 -7.09 -3.43 -9.05
C SER A 99 -6.89 -3.07 -7.56
N ASN A 100 -7.53 -3.79 -6.63
CA ASN A 100 -7.49 -3.54 -5.20
C ASN A 100 -6.72 -4.66 -4.48
N SER A 101 -5.39 -4.52 -4.43
CA SER A 101 -4.50 -5.48 -3.75
C SER A 101 -4.87 -5.70 -2.27
N GLY A 102 -5.36 -4.67 -1.57
CA GLY A 102 -5.85 -4.78 -0.20
C GLY A 102 -7.15 -5.61 -0.08
N GLY A 103 -8.06 -5.47 -1.05
CA GLY A 103 -9.26 -6.31 -1.17
C GLY A 103 -8.90 -7.77 -1.46
N LEU A 104 -7.99 -8.03 -2.39
CA LEU A 104 -7.48 -9.37 -2.69
C LEU A 104 -6.80 -10.03 -1.48
N TRP A 105 -6.04 -9.26 -0.67
CA TRP A 105 -5.46 -9.77 0.57
C TRP A 105 -6.51 -10.18 1.61
N LYS A 106 -7.63 -9.46 1.72
CA LYS A 106 -8.75 -9.86 2.59
C LYS A 106 -9.34 -11.20 2.14
N ILE A 107 -9.66 -11.32 0.84
CA ILE A 107 -10.20 -12.55 0.23
C ILE A 107 -9.23 -13.73 0.44
N LEU A 108 -7.92 -13.54 0.26
CA LEU A 108 -6.94 -14.59 0.48
C LEU A 108 -6.77 -15.00 1.95
N ASN A 109 -6.89 -14.06 2.89
CA ASN A 109 -6.84 -14.38 4.32
C ASN A 109 -8.10 -15.16 4.76
N GLU A 110 -9.27 -14.79 4.24
CA GLU A 110 -10.53 -15.53 4.39
C GLU A 110 -10.41 -16.97 3.86
N ILE A 111 -10.01 -17.13 2.58
CA ILE A 111 -9.82 -18.45 1.96
C ILE A 111 -8.81 -19.31 2.74
N THR A 112 -7.72 -18.71 3.24
CA THR A 112 -6.66 -19.45 3.95
C THR A 112 -6.88 -19.57 5.46
N SER A 113 -8.07 -19.22 5.95
CA SER A 113 -8.44 -19.24 7.38
C SER A 113 -7.45 -18.51 8.30
N ARG A 114 -6.74 -17.52 7.76
CA ARG A 114 -5.92 -16.60 8.56
C ARG A 114 -6.87 -15.62 9.24
N LYS A 115 -7.31 -15.96 10.45
CA LYS A 115 -7.92 -14.98 11.37
C LYS A 115 -6.99 -13.77 11.42
N SER A 116 -7.55 -12.59 11.16
CA SER A 116 -6.81 -11.33 11.27
C SER A 116 -6.15 -11.24 12.64
N THR A 117 -4.99 -10.59 12.68
CA THR A 117 -4.24 -10.23 13.89
C THR A 117 -5.16 -9.87 15.06
N SER A 118 -4.75 -10.29 16.26
CA SER A 118 -5.29 -9.81 17.53
C SER A 118 -5.55 -8.30 17.48
N PRO A 119 -6.65 -7.79 18.07
CA PRO A 119 -6.78 -6.36 18.29
C PRO A 119 -5.59 -5.86 19.12
N VAL A 120 -5.28 -4.56 19.03
CA VAL A 120 -4.36 -3.93 19.97
C VAL A 120 -4.98 -4.05 21.36
N THR A 121 -4.37 -4.84 22.24
CA THR A 121 -4.87 -5.15 23.58
C THR A 121 -4.39 -4.17 24.64
N CYS A 122 -3.36 -3.38 24.34
CA CYS A 122 -2.88 -2.34 25.23
C CYS A 122 -2.03 -1.28 24.51
N ILE A 123 -1.91 -0.11 25.14
CA ILE A 123 -0.88 0.90 24.89
C ILE A 123 -0.25 1.27 26.24
N GLU A 124 1.07 1.48 26.25
CA GLU A 124 1.77 2.05 27.40
C GLU A 124 2.11 3.52 27.10
N ALA A 125 1.74 4.42 28.01
CA ALA A 125 2.04 5.84 27.94
C ALA A 125 2.33 6.38 29.34
N ASP A 126 3.39 7.18 29.48
CA ASP A 126 3.83 7.77 30.75
C ASP A 126 3.97 6.76 31.92
N GLY A 127 4.36 5.52 31.60
CA GLY A 127 4.52 4.41 32.56
C GLY A 127 3.22 3.71 32.97
N VAL A 128 2.07 4.10 32.39
CA VAL A 128 0.76 3.49 32.64
C VAL A 128 0.34 2.65 31.43
N THR A 129 -0.12 1.41 31.69
CA THR A 129 -0.65 0.52 30.64
C THR A 129 -2.17 0.63 30.57
N TYR A 130 -2.68 1.13 29.46
CA TYR A 130 -4.10 1.23 29.12
C TYR A 130 -4.51 0.02 28.29
N THR A 131 -5.64 -0.62 28.61
CA THR A 131 -6.10 -1.87 27.96
C THR A 131 -7.48 -1.76 27.31
N ASP A 132 -8.29 -0.80 27.74
CA ASP A 132 -9.62 -0.54 27.19
C ASP A 132 -9.55 0.39 25.97
N SER A 133 -10.47 0.19 25.02
CA SER A 133 -10.46 0.94 23.75
C SER A 133 -10.74 2.43 23.89
N GLN A 134 -11.39 2.85 24.99
CA GLN A 134 -11.73 4.24 25.24
C GLN A 134 -10.49 5.03 25.69
N SER A 135 -9.84 4.59 26.77
CA SER A 135 -8.62 5.21 27.29
C SER A 135 -7.48 5.14 26.29
N ILE A 136 -7.38 4.06 25.50
CA ILE A 136 -6.42 3.98 24.37
C ILE A 136 -6.66 5.10 23.35
N ALA A 137 -7.93 5.42 23.02
CA ALA A 137 -8.25 6.50 22.08
C ALA A 137 -8.01 7.89 22.71
N GLU A 138 -8.30 8.07 23.99
CA GLU A 138 -8.08 9.31 24.73
C GLU A 138 -6.58 9.62 24.88
N VAL A 139 -5.76 8.64 25.29
CA VAL A 139 -4.30 8.76 25.40
C VAL A 139 -3.66 9.09 24.05
N LEU A 140 -4.12 8.46 22.96
CA LEU A 140 -3.66 8.80 21.62
C LEU A 140 -4.09 10.22 21.20
N ASN A 141 -5.32 10.62 21.49
CA ASN A 141 -5.81 11.97 21.20
C ASN A 141 -4.98 13.04 21.92
N ASP A 142 -4.74 12.87 23.22
CA ASP A 142 -4.01 13.82 24.04
C ASP A 142 -2.52 13.85 23.69
N TYR A 143 -1.95 12.73 23.22
CA TYR A 143 -0.64 12.73 22.59
C TYR A 143 -0.62 13.61 21.32
N PHE A 144 -1.50 13.35 20.36
CA PHE A 144 -1.48 14.06 19.06
C PHE A 144 -1.85 15.54 19.16
N SER A 145 -2.71 15.94 20.11
CA SER A 145 -3.01 17.36 20.33
C SER A 145 -1.89 18.09 21.08
N SER A 146 -1.24 17.45 22.05
CA SER A 146 -0.20 18.10 22.87
C SER A 146 1.19 18.08 22.24
N ILE A 147 1.50 17.14 21.34
CA ILE A 147 2.85 16.97 20.78
C ILE A 147 3.34 18.22 20.02
N GLY A 148 2.47 18.91 19.29
CA GLY A 148 2.80 20.16 18.59
C GLY A 148 3.28 21.25 19.55
N SER A 149 2.53 21.49 20.63
CA SER A 149 2.89 22.45 21.68
C SER A 149 4.16 22.04 22.45
N LYS A 150 4.31 20.74 22.76
CA LYS A 150 5.50 20.18 23.42
C LYS A 150 6.78 20.32 22.58
N LEU A 151 6.67 20.21 21.24
CA LEU A 151 7.78 20.44 20.31
C LEU A 151 8.08 21.94 20.16
N ALA A 152 7.05 22.78 19.97
CA ALA A 152 7.21 24.23 19.85
C ALA A 152 7.91 24.85 21.06
N ALA A 153 7.62 24.38 22.28
CA ALA A 153 8.28 24.83 23.52
C ALA A 153 9.79 24.52 23.60
N ARG A 154 10.32 23.64 22.73
CA ARG A 154 11.76 23.32 22.64
C ARG A 154 12.51 24.21 21.64
N ILE A 155 11.81 25.07 20.90
CA ILE A 155 12.38 25.91 19.86
C ILE A 155 12.53 27.32 20.41
N THR A 156 13.78 27.78 20.53
CA THR A 156 14.08 29.19 20.81
C THR A 156 13.96 29.98 19.50
N PRO A 157 13.01 30.91 19.33
CA PRO A 157 12.79 31.57 18.05
C PRO A 157 14.00 32.44 17.65
N GLY A 158 14.60 32.16 16.49
CA GLY A 158 15.54 33.07 15.85
C GLY A 158 14.80 34.31 15.38
N LEU A 159 15.12 35.49 15.93
CA LEU A 159 14.36 36.73 15.74
C LEU A 159 14.33 37.31 14.31
N ASN A 160 15.02 36.70 13.33
CA ASN A 160 15.32 37.32 12.03
C ASN A 160 15.15 36.39 10.81
N TYR A 161 14.22 35.42 10.83
CA TYR A 161 13.93 34.67 9.60
C TYR A 161 13.10 35.51 8.61
N ILE A 162 13.68 35.77 7.44
CA ILE A 162 12.98 36.34 6.28
C ILE A 162 12.61 35.17 5.37
N TRP A 163 11.31 34.94 5.18
CA TRP A 163 10.78 33.90 4.30
C TRP A 163 11.23 34.13 2.84
N LYS A 164 11.92 33.14 2.25
CA LYS A 164 12.58 33.25 0.93
C LYS A 164 12.04 32.28 -0.13
N ASN A 165 11.02 31.50 0.20
CA ASN A 165 10.41 30.54 -0.72
C ASN A 165 9.81 31.30 -1.93
N PRO A 166 10.01 30.83 -3.18
CA PRO A 166 9.40 31.46 -4.35
C PRO A 166 7.86 31.46 -4.28
N SER A 167 7.25 32.51 -4.82
CA SER A 167 5.79 32.59 -4.94
C SER A 167 5.23 31.37 -5.66
N LEU A 168 4.19 30.77 -5.09
CA LEU A 168 3.60 29.54 -5.60
C LEU A 168 2.89 29.80 -6.93
N THR A 169 3.09 28.88 -7.87
CA THR A 169 2.44 28.91 -9.17
C THR A 169 1.16 28.07 -9.17
N GLU A 170 0.21 28.46 -10.02
CA GLU A 170 -1.03 27.69 -10.17
C GLU A 170 -0.76 26.26 -10.69
N ALA A 171 0.21 26.10 -11.60
CA ALA A 171 0.62 24.82 -12.13
C ALA A 171 1.13 23.86 -11.03
N PHE A 172 1.88 24.38 -10.05
CA PHE A 172 2.32 23.61 -8.89
C PHE A 172 1.12 23.15 -8.05
N VAL A 173 0.25 24.09 -7.62
CA VAL A 173 -0.92 23.77 -6.78
C VAL A 173 -1.86 22.79 -7.47
N ARG A 174 -2.12 22.98 -8.77
CA ARG A 174 -2.91 22.06 -9.60
C ARG A 174 -2.29 20.67 -9.69
N THR A 175 -0.97 20.56 -9.76
CA THR A 175 -0.26 19.27 -9.79
C THR A 175 -0.42 18.52 -8.47
N GLU A 176 -0.28 19.20 -7.34
CA GLU A 176 -0.43 18.57 -6.02
C GLU A 176 -1.87 18.20 -5.69
N LEU A 177 -2.86 19.01 -6.07
CA LEU A 177 -4.29 18.64 -5.97
C LEU A 177 -4.58 17.34 -6.75
N ASN A 178 -3.97 17.17 -7.92
CA ASN A 178 -4.09 15.94 -8.70
C ASN A 178 -3.36 14.73 -8.09
N ARG A 179 -2.39 14.95 -7.19
CA ARG A 179 -1.68 13.89 -6.45
C ARG A 179 -2.42 13.44 -5.19
N LEU A 180 -3.49 14.13 -4.77
CA LEU A 180 -4.29 13.77 -3.59
C LEU A 180 -4.83 12.33 -3.68
N LYS A 181 -4.70 11.60 -2.56
CA LYS A 181 -5.21 10.24 -2.39
C LYS A 181 -6.70 10.30 -2.05
N THR A 182 -7.55 9.86 -2.97
CA THR A 182 -9.02 9.98 -2.91
C THR A 182 -9.70 9.12 -1.83
N ASN A 183 -8.96 8.20 -1.20
CA ASN A 183 -9.42 7.32 -0.13
C ASN A 183 -9.04 7.80 1.29
N LYS A 184 -8.64 9.07 1.44
CA LYS A 184 -8.35 9.69 2.73
C LYS A 184 -9.63 10.03 3.49
N ALA A 185 -9.50 10.13 4.82
CA ALA A 185 -10.55 10.62 5.69
C ALA A 185 -10.97 12.04 5.27
N ILE A 186 -12.23 12.37 5.52
CA ILE A 186 -12.82 13.67 5.20
C ILE A 186 -12.68 14.56 6.44
N GLY A 187 -12.26 15.82 6.25
CA GLY A 187 -12.06 16.78 7.32
C GLY A 187 -13.37 17.31 7.94
N LEU A 188 -13.22 18.23 8.90
CA LEU A 188 -14.34 18.97 9.52
C LEU A 188 -15.22 19.71 8.50
N ASP A 189 -14.61 20.16 7.40
CA ASP A 189 -15.24 20.83 6.26
C ASP A 189 -16.17 19.92 5.42
N LYS A 190 -16.15 18.60 5.65
CA LYS A 190 -16.82 17.58 4.84
C LYS A 190 -16.35 17.53 3.37
N ILE A 191 -15.21 18.15 3.04
CA ILE A 191 -14.66 18.20 1.68
C ILE A 191 -13.80 16.96 1.43
N SER A 192 -14.23 16.11 0.50
CA SER A 192 -13.46 14.91 0.15
C SER A 192 -12.24 15.25 -0.72
N ALA A 193 -11.15 14.50 -0.54
CA ALA A 193 -9.97 14.57 -1.41
C ALA A 193 -10.28 14.30 -2.89
N ARG A 194 -11.38 13.58 -3.17
CA ARG A 194 -11.88 13.38 -4.53
C ARG A 194 -12.47 14.66 -5.12
N LEU A 195 -13.31 15.38 -4.36
CA LEU A 195 -13.90 16.64 -4.82
C LEU A 195 -12.82 17.69 -5.16
N LEU A 196 -11.79 17.82 -4.31
CA LEU A 196 -10.67 18.74 -4.56
C LEU A 196 -9.86 18.36 -5.81
N LYS A 197 -9.70 17.07 -6.07
CA LYS A 197 -9.01 16.57 -7.27
C LYS A 197 -9.83 16.78 -8.54
N ASP A 198 -11.11 16.42 -8.50
CA ASP A 198 -12.02 16.53 -9.65
C ASP A 198 -12.31 18.01 -10.01
N SER A 199 -12.19 18.94 -9.04
CA SER A 199 -12.31 20.40 -9.23
C SER A 199 -10.97 21.17 -9.33
N ALA A 200 -9.83 20.46 -9.40
CA ALA A 200 -8.49 21.05 -9.29
C ALA A 200 -8.21 22.19 -10.29
N SER A 201 -8.79 22.14 -11.49
CA SER A 201 -8.66 23.18 -12.52
C SER A 201 -9.35 24.50 -12.18
N LEU A 202 -10.37 24.48 -11.32
CA LEU A 202 -11.16 25.65 -10.91
C LEU A 202 -10.65 26.23 -9.58
N ILE A 203 -10.23 25.37 -8.65
CA ILE A 203 -9.82 25.81 -7.31
C ILE A 203 -8.33 26.20 -7.21
N ALA A 204 -7.47 25.70 -8.11
CA ALA A 204 -6.04 26.00 -8.06
C ALA A 204 -5.70 27.51 -8.11
N PRO A 205 -6.32 28.36 -8.95
CA PRO A 205 -6.07 29.81 -8.93
C PRO A 205 -6.38 30.46 -7.57
N VAL A 206 -7.52 30.06 -6.98
CA VAL A 206 -7.99 30.59 -5.69
C VAL A 206 -7.08 30.15 -4.55
N LEU A 207 -6.73 28.86 -4.50
CA LEU A 207 -5.83 28.31 -3.50
C LEU A 207 -4.42 28.86 -3.63
N THR A 208 -3.90 29.07 -4.84
CA THR A 208 -2.60 29.71 -5.08
C THR A 208 -2.56 31.12 -4.48
N LYS A 209 -3.58 31.93 -4.74
CA LYS A 209 -3.70 33.29 -4.17
C LYS A 209 -3.84 33.26 -2.64
N LEU A 210 -4.57 32.29 -2.10
CA LEU A 210 -4.75 32.13 -0.65
C LEU A 210 -3.46 31.67 0.04
N PHE A 211 -2.74 30.70 -0.53
CA PHE A 211 -1.46 30.23 0.00
C PHE A 211 -0.40 31.33 -0.04
N ASN A 212 -0.20 32.01 -1.18
CA ASN A 212 0.75 33.12 -1.29
C ASN A 212 0.45 34.21 -0.25
N ARG A 213 -0.80 34.62 -0.07
CA ARG A 213 -1.17 35.57 1.00
C ARG A 213 -0.96 35.04 2.41
N SER A 214 -1.18 33.74 2.66
CA SER A 214 -0.95 33.12 3.97
C SER A 214 0.53 33.12 4.33
N LEU A 215 1.39 32.94 3.33
CA LEU A 215 2.85 32.93 3.43
C LEU A 215 3.40 34.36 3.58
N GLU A 216 2.99 35.29 2.72
CA GLU A 216 3.33 36.73 2.80
C GLU A 216 2.98 37.36 4.16
N SER A 217 1.85 36.96 4.76
CA SER A 217 1.37 37.51 6.03
C SER A 217 1.72 36.68 7.26
N SER A 218 2.38 35.52 7.08
CA SER A 218 2.62 34.50 8.12
C SER A 218 1.35 34.08 8.90
N LYS A 219 0.17 34.17 8.26
CA LYS A 219 -1.14 33.93 8.87
C LYS A 219 -1.94 32.93 8.04
N PHE A 220 -2.11 31.74 8.57
CA PHE A 220 -3.00 30.72 8.01
C PHE A 220 -4.45 30.89 8.49
N PRO A 221 -5.46 30.57 7.66
CA PRO A 221 -6.86 30.56 8.07
C PRO A 221 -7.09 29.76 9.36
N SER A 222 -7.74 30.38 10.36
CA SER A 222 -8.03 29.74 11.65
C SER A 222 -8.83 28.45 11.51
N ILE A 223 -9.70 28.35 10.49
CA ILE A 223 -10.48 27.14 10.18
C ILE A 223 -9.60 25.91 9.85
N TRP A 224 -8.36 26.10 9.37
CA TRP A 224 -7.41 25.01 9.13
C TRP A 224 -6.67 24.54 10.39
N LYS A 225 -6.88 25.19 11.54
CA LYS A 225 -6.26 24.87 12.83
C LYS A 225 -7.15 24.05 13.76
N PHE A 226 -8.39 23.73 13.36
CA PHE A 226 -9.27 22.86 14.14
C PHE A 226 -9.08 21.41 13.71
N ASP A 227 -8.81 20.52 14.66
CA ASP A 227 -8.78 19.08 14.43
C ASP A 227 -10.03 18.40 15.02
N ARG A 228 -10.39 17.26 14.43
CA ARG A 228 -11.34 16.30 14.98
C ARG A 228 -10.70 14.93 14.85
N SER A 229 -10.05 14.48 15.93
CA SER A 229 -9.49 13.12 16.07
C SER A 229 -10.60 12.07 15.99
N LEU A 230 -11.05 11.78 14.77
CA LEU A 230 -12.00 10.70 14.47
C LEU A 230 -11.26 9.36 14.53
N PHE A 231 -10.93 8.93 15.75
CA PHE A 231 -10.68 7.54 16.06
C PHE A 231 -11.98 6.76 15.85
N TYR A 232 -12.22 6.29 14.63
CA TYR A 232 -13.24 5.29 14.37
C TYR A 232 -12.73 3.91 14.81
N PRO A 233 -13.37 3.24 15.79
CA PRO A 233 -13.32 1.79 15.88
C PRO A 233 -13.84 1.18 14.56
N ARG A 234 -13.49 -0.07 14.28
CA ARG A 234 -13.94 -0.78 13.07
C ARG A 234 -15.48 -0.87 12.99
N PRO A 235 -16.08 -1.07 11.79
CA PRO A 235 -17.49 -0.79 11.48
C PRO A 235 -18.60 -1.61 12.20
N ASN A 236 -18.31 -2.27 13.32
CA ASN A 236 -19.18 -3.24 13.97
C ASN A 236 -19.61 -2.83 15.41
N LEU A 237 -19.28 -1.60 15.85
CA LEU A 237 -19.88 -1.01 17.05
C LEU A 237 -20.98 -0.03 16.64
N SER A 238 -22.05 0.02 17.43
CA SER A 238 -23.21 0.89 17.23
C SER A 238 -22.81 2.36 17.10
N THR A 239 -23.53 3.08 16.24
CA THR A 239 -23.38 4.53 16.05
C THR A 239 -24.02 5.30 17.21
N GLU A 240 -23.55 5.07 18.43
CA GLU A 240 -23.70 6.02 19.53
C GLU A 240 -22.55 7.03 19.42
N ALA A 241 -22.92 8.31 19.39
CA ALA A 241 -22.01 9.38 19.06
C ALA A 241 -21.07 9.65 20.25
N PHE A 242 -19.85 9.10 20.20
CA PHE A 242 -18.77 9.55 21.07
C PHE A 242 -18.59 11.06 20.94
N ASP A 243 -18.55 11.75 22.08
CA ASP A 243 -18.51 13.21 22.17
C ASP A 243 -17.22 13.74 21.55
N THR A 244 -17.30 14.19 20.29
CA THR A 244 -16.12 14.59 19.53
C THR A 244 -15.68 15.99 19.93
N ARG A 245 -14.79 16.06 20.93
CA ARG A 245 -14.08 17.28 21.30
C ARG A 245 -13.30 17.81 20.10
N ILE A 246 -13.76 18.92 19.54
CA ILE A 246 -13.00 19.71 18.56
C ILE A 246 -11.88 20.40 19.35
N GLN A 247 -10.63 20.14 18.99
CA GLN A 247 -9.47 20.78 19.63
C GLN A 247 -8.78 21.75 18.66
N TYR A 248 -8.36 22.90 19.19
CA TYR A 248 -7.62 23.90 18.42
C TYR A 248 -6.12 23.61 18.52
N VAL A 249 -5.49 23.39 17.36
CA VAL A 249 -4.06 23.13 17.22
C VAL A 249 -3.35 24.46 16.93
N SER A 250 -2.63 24.98 17.91
CA SER A 250 -1.92 26.27 17.78
C SER A 250 -0.77 26.22 16.77
N VAL A 251 -0.05 25.08 16.72
CA VAL A 251 1.16 24.83 15.93
C VAL A 251 1.02 23.52 15.14
N GLY A 252 1.29 23.56 13.84
CA GLY A 252 1.15 22.44 12.91
C GLY A 252 -0.18 22.45 12.14
N VAL A 253 -0.50 21.34 11.47
CA VAL A 253 -1.75 21.14 10.73
C VAL A 253 -2.43 19.85 11.21
N PRO A 254 -3.76 19.85 11.46
CA PRO A 254 -4.56 18.68 11.84
C PRO A 254 -4.24 17.37 11.12
N GLN A 255 -4.06 16.29 11.88
CA GLN A 255 -3.62 15.00 11.33
C GLN A 255 -4.78 14.27 10.66
N GLY A 256 -4.80 14.32 9.34
CA GLY A 256 -5.93 13.82 8.53
C GLY A 256 -6.57 14.92 7.69
N SER A 257 -6.19 16.19 7.88
CA SER A 257 -6.48 17.26 6.93
C SER A 257 -6.06 16.85 5.52
N VAL A 258 -6.97 17.05 4.57
CA VAL A 258 -6.73 16.72 3.15
C VAL A 258 -5.65 17.63 2.54
N LEU A 259 -5.55 18.88 3.01
CA LEU A 259 -4.55 19.85 2.58
C LEU A 259 -3.27 19.83 3.40
N GLY A 260 -3.24 19.16 4.56
CA GLY A 260 -2.07 19.11 5.45
C GLY A 260 -0.76 18.66 4.76
N PRO A 261 -0.76 17.57 3.96
CA PRO A 261 0.43 17.16 3.22
C PRO A 261 0.92 18.22 2.20
N LEU A 262 -0.01 18.93 1.55
CA LEU A 262 0.34 20.00 0.62
C LEU A 262 0.94 21.19 1.37
N LEU A 263 0.30 21.65 2.44
CA LEU A 263 0.81 22.74 3.28
C LEU A 263 2.21 22.44 3.84
N PHE A 264 2.47 21.20 4.25
CA PHE A 264 3.80 20.79 4.71
C PHE A 264 4.85 20.82 3.58
N ILE A 265 4.54 20.27 2.40
CA ILE A 265 5.44 20.31 1.23
C ILE A 265 5.77 21.76 0.87
N LEU A 266 4.76 22.64 0.84
CA LEU A 266 4.95 24.08 0.59
C LEU A 266 5.88 24.73 1.61
N TYR A 267 5.74 24.37 2.89
CA TYR A 267 6.51 24.93 3.99
C TYR A 267 8.02 24.63 3.90
N VAL A 268 8.38 23.42 3.46
CA VAL A 268 9.79 22.97 3.40
C VAL A 268 10.41 23.06 1.99
N ASN A 269 9.66 23.60 1.01
CA ASN A 269 10.03 23.55 -0.40
C ASN A 269 11.37 24.25 -0.74
N ASP A 270 11.78 25.24 0.05
CA ASP A 270 13.04 25.97 -0.12
C ASP A 270 14.25 25.36 0.60
N LEU A 271 14.06 24.31 1.43
CA LEU A 271 15.15 23.58 2.11
C LEU A 271 16.27 23.14 1.14
N PRO A 272 16.01 22.60 -0.07
CA PRO A 272 17.09 22.23 -0.99
C PRO A 272 17.95 23.40 -1.47
N SER A 273 17.47 24.64 -1.36
CA SER A 273 18.18 25.85 -1.81
C SER A 273 19.13 26.43 -0.77
N CYS A 274 19.00 26.06 0.51
CA CYS A 274 19.91 26.54 1.56
C CYS A 274 21.20 25.69 1.64
N ILE A 275 21.11 24.39 1.35
CA ILE A 275 22.19 23.41 1.36
C ILE A 275 23.16 23.68 0.19
N LYS A 276 24.47 23.68 0.44
CA LYS A 276 25.47 24.19 -0.52
C LYS A 276 26.30 23.12 -1.21
N LYS A 277 26.68 22.06 -0.49
CA LYS A 277 27.67 21.07 -0.95
C LYS A 277 26.98 19.74 -1.28
N CYS A 278 26.04 19.32 -0.44
CA CYS A 278 25.25 18.10 -0.58
C CYS A 278 24.13 18.26 -1.60
N LYS A 279 23.78 17.16 -2.26
CA LYS A 279 22.51 17.05 -2.98
C LYS A 279 21.41 16.68 -1.99
N VAL A 280 20.25 17.30 -2.15
CA VAL A 280 19.07 17.09 -1.30
C VAL A 280 17.99 16.36 -2.10
N THR A 281 17.36 15.35 -1.51
CA THR A 281 16.15 14.71 -2.05
C THR A 281 15.11 14.60 -0.94
N MET A 282 13.91 15.09 -1.21
CA MET A 282 12.81 15.11 -0.25
C MET A 282 11.65 14.23 -0.74
N TYR A 283 11.04 13.49 0.19
CA TYR A 283 9.80 12.75 -0.02
C TYR A 283 8.86 13.01 1.16
N ALA A 284 8.06 14.08 1.04
CA ALA A 284 7.33 14.66 2.17
C ALA A 284 8.29 14.98 3.33
N ASP A 285 8.15 14.32 4.49
CA ASP A 285 8.99 14.49 5.67
C ASP A 285 10.34 13.74 5.60
N ASP A 286 10.45 12.69 4.78
CA ASP A 286 11.71 11.97 4.55
C ASP A 286 12.67 12.81 3.69
N THR A 287 13.68 13.43 4.33
CA THR A 287 14.73 14.20 3.64
C THR A 287 16.07 13.48 3.68
N VAL A 288 16.73 13.35 2.53
CA VAL A 288 18.06 12.73 2.38
C VAL A 288 19.05 13.75 1.82
N LEU A 289 20.15 13.95 2.56
CA LEU A 289 21.34 14.66 2.09
C LEU A 289 22.36 13.61 1.65
N TYR A 290 23.00 13.81 0.50
CA TYR A 290 24.09 12.95 0.04
C TYR A 290 25.19 13.76 -0.65
N PHE A 291 26.43 13.38 -0.36
CA PHE A 291 27.65 14.01 -0.86
C PHE A 291 28.66 12.92 -1.25
N SER A 292 29.58 13.23 -2.15
CA SER A 292 30.60 12.31 -2.66
C SER A 292 31.93 13.04 -2.80
N SER A 293 32.98 12.49 -2.20
CA SER A 293 34.36 12.96 -2.30
C SER A 293 35.32 11.78 -2.49
N SER A 294 36.52 12.08 -2.98
CA SER A 294 37.65 11.15 -3.00
C SER A 294 38.24 10.88 -1.61
N THR A 295 38.10 11.82 -0.66
CA THR A 295 38.67 11.78 0.70
C THR A 295 37.60 11.83 1.79
N LEU A 296 37.94 11.36 2.99
CA LEU A 296 37.01 11.33 4.13
C LEU A 296 36.92 12.66 4.86
N SER A 297 38.06 13.36 5.02
CA SER A 297 38.12 14.68 5.66
C SER A 297 37.20 15.68 4.96
N GLU A 298 37.25 15.74 3.63
CA GLU A 298 36.34 16.58 2.84
C GLU A 298 34.87 16.11 2.99
N LEU A 299 34.61 14.81 3.04
CA LEU A 299 33.26 14.27 3.17
C LEU A 299 32.64 14.61 4.55
N GLU A 300 33.43 14.52 5.61
CA GLU A 300 33.05 14.87 6.99
C GLU A 300 32.86 16.38 7.16
N GLU A 301 33.84 17.18 6.74
CA GLU A 301 33.80 18.65 6.81
C GLU A 301 32.61 19.20 5.99
N ASN A 302 32.37 18.67 4.79
CA ASN A 302 31.31 19.15 3.93
C ASN A 302 29.91 18.75 4.44
N LEU A 303 29.75 17.53 4.97
CA LEU A 303 28.48 17.11 5.58
C LEU A 303 28.20 17.87 6.87
N ASN A 304 29.17 18.03 7.78
CA ASN A 304 28.96 18.80 9.01
C ASN A 304 28.67 20.28 8.73
N ALA A 305 29.32 20.89 7.73
CA ALA A 305 29.01 22.26 7.31
C ALA A 305 27.57 22.42 6.80
N ASP A 306 27.06 21.48 6.00
CA ASP A 306 25.67 21.51 5.51
C ASP A 306 24.65 21.08 6.59
N LEU A 307 25.02 20.21 7.54
CA LEU A 307 24.20 19.88 8.72
C LEU A 307 24.01 21.11 9.62
N GLU A 308 25.03 21.94 9.79
CA GLU A 308 24.91 23.22 10.52
C GLU A 308 24.02 24.23 9.77
N ILE A 309 24.06 24.27 8.44
CA ILE A 309 23.14 25.07 7.63
C ILE A 309 21.70 24.55 7.76
N LEU A 310 21.51 23.23 7.68
CA LEU A 310 20.22 22.57 7.89
C LEU A 310 19.67 22.88 9.29
N ARG A 311 20.52 22.81 10.33
CA ARG A 311 20.15 23.13 11.72
C ARG A 311 19.62 24.56 11.84
N ARG A 312 20.28 25.53 11.20
CA ARG A 312 19.82 26.93 11.16
C ARG A 312 18.49 27.05 10.43
N TYR A 313 18.38 26.49 9.22
CA TYR A 313 17.13 26.47 8.45
C TYR A 313 15.95 25.91 9.25
N LEU A 314 16.16 24.80 9.97
CA LEU A 314 15.11 24.19 10.80
C LEU A 314 14.71 25.08 11.97
N ASN A 315 15.66 25.68 12.71
CA ASN A 315 15.34 26.61 13.80
C ASN A 315 14.63 27.87 13.31
N ASP A 316 15.12 28.45 12.20
CA ASP A 316 14.55 29.64 11.57
C ASP A 316 13.10 29.37 11.06
N ASN A 317 12.83 28.17 10.56
CA ASN A 317 11.50 27.70 10.16
C ASN A 317 10.77 26.94 11.28
N LEU A 318 11.12 27.11 12.56
CA LEU A 318 10.40 26.51 13.70
C LEU A 318 10.11 24.99 13.56
N LEU A 319 11.04 24.25 12.97
CA LEU A 319 11.01 22.80 12.79
C LEU A 319 11.99 22.11 13.76
N THR A 320 11.60 20.95 14.29
CA THR A 320 12.47 20.14 15.15
C THR A 320 12.92 18.87 14.43
N LEU A 321 14.23 18.66 14.33
CA LEU A 321 14.79 17.38 13.85
C LEU A 321 14.73 16.32 14.95
N ASN A 322 14.29 15.10 14.62
CA ASN A 322 14.46 13.95 15.49
C ASN A 322 15.85 13.31 15.26
N ALA A 323 16.86 13.83 15.95
CA ALA A 323 18.25 13.37 15.83
C ALA A 323 18.44 11.88 16.18
N GLU A 324 17.66 11.34 17.11
CA GLU A 324 17.67 9.90 17.47
C GLU A 324 17.22 9.00 16.32
N LYS A 325 16.30 9.47 15.45
CA LYS A 325 15.83 8.74 14.26
C LYS A 325 16.68 9.03 13.03
N SER A 326 17.37 10.18 12.98
CA SER A 326 18.36 10.48 11.94
C SER A 326 19.54 9.52 12.03
N LYS A 327 19.90 8.93 10.88
CA LYS A 327 21.01 7.97 10.72
C LYS A 327 21.76 8.29 9.45
N PHE A 328 23.03 7.88 9.36
CA PHE A 328 23.80 7.97 8.12
C PHE A 328 24.41 6.63 7.72
N VAL A 329 24.75 6.51 6.44
CA VAL A 329 25.48 5.39 5.85
C VAL A 329 26.60 5.95 5.00
N ILE A 330 27.81 5.42 5.14
CA ILE A 330 28.92 5.73 4.23
C ILE A 330 28.96 4.64 3.17
N PHE A 331 28.89 5.00 1.89
CA PHE A 331 29.00 4.05 0.79
C PHE A 331 30.46 3.96 0.30
N GLY A 332 30.96 2.74 0.07
CA GLY A 332 32.34 2.55 -0.38
C GLY A 332 32.74 1.09 -0.58
N SER A 333 33.93 0.87 -1.13
CA SER A 333 34.51 -0.47 -1.20
C SER A 333 34.97 -0.92 0.19
N THR A 334 34.89 -2.22 0.49
CA THR A 334 35.28 -2.79 1.79
C THR A 334 36.69 -2.36 2.23
N ARG A 335 37.63 -2.23 1.29
CA ARG A 335 38.99 -1.73 1.58
C ARG A 335 39.01 -0.29 2.09
N LYS A 336 38.18 0.59 1.51
CA LYS A 336 38.00 1.97 2.03
C LYS A 336 37.24 1.93 3.36
N LEU A 337 36.11 1.21 3.44
CA LEU A 337 35.29 1.14 4.66
C LEU A 337 36.09 0.64 5.89
N ASN A 338 37.03 -0.29 5.69
CA ASN A 338 37.91 -0.81 6.74
C ASN A 338 39.11 0.07 7.06
N SER A 339 39.43 1.10 6.26
CA SER A 339 40.49 2.07 6.59
C SER A 339 40.00 3.20 7.49
N PHE A 340 38.72 3.18 7.89
CA PHE A 340 38.11 4.18 8.76
C PHE A 340 38.38 3.85 10.24
N ARG A 341 38.67 4.88 11.04
CA ARG A 341 38.68 4.79 12.51
C ARG A 341 37.87 5.90 13.15
N GLU A 342 37.96 7.10 12.60
CA GLU A 342 37.21 8.28 13.04
C GLU A 342 36.42 8.83 11.85
N PHE A 343 35.12 9.06 12.08
CA PHE A 343 34.20 9.77 11.20
C PHE A 343 32.94 10.08 12.01
N SER A 344 32.65 11.36 12.21
CA SER A 344 31.59 11.86 13.07
C SER A 344 30.70 12.85 12.33
N LEU A 345 29.38 12.71 12.48
CA LEU A 345 28.41 13.68 11.99
C LEU A 345 27.58 14.15 13.18
N GLU A 346 27.59 15.45 13.44
CA GLU A 346 26.90 16.04 14.58
C GLU A 346 25.76 16.96 14.13
N ILE A 347 24.63 16.88 14.81
CA ILE A 347 23.55 17.88 14.67
C ILE A 347 22.86 18.06 16.01
N ASN A 348 22.60 19.31 16.42
CA ASN A 348 22.01 19.65 17.72
C ASN A 348 22.76 19.03 18.94
N ALA A 349 24.11 19.07 18.94
CA ALA A 349 24.94 18.43 19.97
C ALA A 349 24.76 16.90 20.10
N HIS A 350 24.20 16.25 19.06
CA HIS A 350 23.97 14.81 19.01
C HIS A 350 24.75 14.18 17.86
N ASN A 351 25.63 13.24 18.19
CA ASN A 351 26.33 12.41 17.20
C ASN A 351 25.33 11.48 16.49
N LEU A 352 25.19 11.62 15.18
CA LEU A 352 24.34 10.75 14.38
C LEU A 352 24.89 9.33 14.39
N GLU A 353 23.99 8.34 14.44
CA GLU A 353 24.41 6.94 14.46
C GLU A 353 24.65 6.43 13.04
N ARG A 354 25.85 5.90 12.79
CA ARG A 354 26.20 5.18 11.56
C ARG A 354 25.45 3.85 11.49
N ARG A 355 24.92 3.52 10.31
CA ARG A 355 24.39 2.20 9.97
C ARG A 355 25.12 1.62 8.75
N ASP A 356 25.21 0.30 8.70
CA ASP A 356 25.73 -0.44 7.55
C ASP A 356 24.66 -0.68 6.48
N THR A 357 23.38 -0.69 6.88
CA THR A 357 22.23 -0.88 6.01
C THR A 357 21.13 0.12 6.38
N PHE A 358 20.60 0.83 5.39
CA PHE A 358 19.49 1.78 5.53
C PHE A 358 18.34 1.41 4.60
N LYS A 359 17.10 1.73 5.00
CA LYS A 359 15.90 1.44 4.22
C LYS A 359 15.32 2.75 3.67
N TYR A 360 15.59 3.04 2.41
CA TYR A 360 15.08 4.22 1.73
C TYR A 360 13.93 3.85 0.79
N LEU A 361 12.79 4.54 0.92
CA LEU A 361 11.58 4.32 0.09
C LEU A 361 11.20 2.82 -0.09
N GLY A 362 11.42 1.99 0.93
CA GLY A 362 11.09 0.55 0.89
C GLY A 362 12.18 -0.37 0.32
N ILE A 363 13.26 0.17 -0.26
CA ILE A 363 14.46 -0.56 -0.71
C ILE A 363 15.49 -0.55 0.43
N LYS A 364 16.19 -1.67 0.66
CA LYS A 364 17.38 -1.69 1.51
C LYS A 364 18.65 -1.38 0.70
N LEU A 365 19.45 -0.45 1.20
CA LEU A 365 20.76 -0.06 0.68
C LEU A 365 21.82 -0.46 1.71
N ASN A 366 22.82 -1.24 1.32
CA ASN A 366 23.97 -1.62 2.14
C ASN A 366 25.17 -0.72 1.81
N GLN A 367 26.06 -0.44 2.77
CA GLN A 367 27.27 0.38 2.59
C GLN A 367 28.19 -0.07 1.45
N ASN A 368 28.17 -1.36 1.10
CA ASN A 368 28.92 -1.92 -0.03
C ASN A 368 28.12 -1.96 -1.36
N MET A 369 26.91 -1.39 -1.40
CA MET A 369 25.94 -1.45 -2.50
C MET A 369 25.56 -2.88 -2.95
N SER A 370 25.70 -3.87 -2.07
CA SER A 370 25.16 -5.22 -2.29
C SER A 370 23.64 -5.25 -2.11
N TRP A 371 22.98 -6.02 -2.97
CA TRP A 371 21.53 -6.22 -2.95
C TRP A 371 21.08 -7.41 -2.10
N SER A 372 21.98 -8.15 -1.44
CA SER A 372 21.64 -9.36 -0.67
C SER A 372 20.52 -9.12 0.35
N ASP A 373 20.62 -8.06 1.16
CA ASP A 373 19.63 -7.72 2.19
C ASP A 373 18.23 -7.45 1.63
N GLN A 374 18.18 -6.88 0.43
CA GLN A 374 16.96 -6.54 -0.31
C GLN A 374 16.36 -7.79 -0.97
N ILE A 375 17.21 -8.62 -1.59
CA ILE A 375 16.81 -9.90 -2.19
C ILE A 375 16.28 -10.85 -1.13
N ASP A 376 16.95 -11.02 0.01
CA ASP A 376 16.48 -11.88 1.09
C ASP A 376 15.14 -11.40 1.66
N ALA A 377 14.93 -10.08 1.76
CA ALA A 377 13.65 -9.51 2.15
C ALA A 377 12.56 -9.73 1.09
N LEU A 378 12.91 -9.72 -0.19
CA LEU A 378 12.03 -10.03 -1.32
C LEU A 378 11.69 -11.52 -1.36
N SER A 379 12.67 -12.43 -1.32
CA SER A 379 12.50 -13.90 -1.26
C SER A 379 11.62 -14.33 -0.09
N LYS A 380 11.76 -13.71 1.08
CA LYS A 380 10.86 -13.93 2.24
C LYS A 380 9.41 -13.54 1.92
N LYS A 381 9.16 -12.37 1.31
CA LYS A 381 7.82 -11.93 0.87
C LYS A 381 7.24 -12.83 -0.22
N VAL A 382 8.04 -13.23 -1.20
CA VAL A 382 7.65 -14.12 -2.31
C VAL A 382 7.27 -15.49 -1.75
N SER A 383 8.10 -16.07 -0.88
CA SER A 383 7.85 -17.37 -0.22
C SER A 383 6.54 -17.37 0.59
N GLN A 384 6.27 -16.30 1.34
CA GLN A 384 4.99 -16.14 2.05
C GLN A 384 3.78 -16.12 1.09
N ARG A 385 3.91 -15.43 -0.06
CA ARG A 385 2.85 -15.36 -1.10
C ARG A 385 2.71 -16.71 -1.82
N LEU A 386 3.79 -17.39 -2.16
CA LEU A 386 3.78 -18.76 -2.72
C LEU A 386 3.08 -19.74 -1.79
N GLY A 387 3.31 -19.65 -0.48
CA GLY A 387 2.61 -20.47 0.52
C GLY A 387 1.08 -20.24 0.53
N VAL A 388 0.63 -19.00 0.31
CA VAL A 388 -0.80 -18.69 0.11
C VAL A 388 -1.29 -19.28 -1.21
N LEU A 389 -0.57 -19.06 -2.32
CA LEU A 389 -0.94 -19.55 -3.65
C LEU A 389 -1.04 -21.08 -3.71
N ARG A 390 -0.14 -21.79 -3.00
CA ARG A 390 -0.17 -23.25 -2.86
C ARG A 390 -1.43 -23.75 -2.14
N ARG A 391 -1.89 -23.05 -1.09
CA ARG A 391 -3.14 -23.39 -0.37
C ARG A 391 -4.38 -23.21 -1.25
N VAL A 392 -4.42 -22.15 -2.07
CA VAL A 392 -5.56 -21.90 -2.97
C VAL A 392 -5.48 -22.65 -4.31
N LYS A 393 -4.39 -23.40 -4.56
CA LYS A 393 -4.12 -24.12 -5.83
C LYS A 393 -5.27 -25.02 -6.29
N TYR A 394 -5.87 -25.74 -5.34
CA TYR A 394 -6.96 -26.70 -5.61
C TYR A 394 -8.37 -26.09 -5.49
N LEU A 395 -8.46 -24.83 -5.06
CA LEU A 395 -9.72 -24.11 -4.95
C LEU A 395 -9.97 -23.23 -6.19
N LEU A 396 -8.91 -22.64 -6.77
CA LEU A 396 -9.06 -21.65 -7.83
C LEU A 396 -8.56 -22.15 -9.20
N PRO A 397 -9.33 -21.90 -10.28
CA PRO A 397 -8.89 -22.19 -11.65
C PRO A 397 -7.66 -21.35 -12.04
N LEU A 398 -6.96 -21.75 -13.11
CA LEU A 398 -5.69 -21.14 -13.53
C LEU A 398 -5.80 -19.61 -13.68
N HIS A 399 -6.83 -19.10 -14.34
CA HIS A 399 -7.00 -17.66 -14.57
C HIS A 399 -7.25 -16.88 -13.26
N GLY A 400 -7.91 -17.47 -12.26
CA GLY A 400 -8.05 -16.85 -10.92
C GLY A 400 -6.71 -16.80 -10.18
N ARG A 401 -5.88 -17.83 -10.35
CA ARG A 401 -4.50 -17.87 -9.81
C ARG A 401 -3.57 -16.89 -10.53
N LEU A 402 -3.73 -16.69 -11.84
CA LEU A 402 -3.02 -15.66 -12.61
C LEU A 402 -3.44 -14.24 -12.19
N ALA A 403 -4.72 -13.99 -11.89
CA ALA A 403 -5.17 -12.71 -11.35
C ALA A 403 -4.49 -12.41 -9.99
N ILE A 404 -4.40 -13.40 -9.09
CA ILE A 404 -3.65 -13.27 -7.83
C ILE A 404 -2.15 -13.00 -8.08
N TYR A 405 -1.55 -13.71 -9.05
CA TYR A 405 -0.15 -13.53 -9.41
C TYR A 405 0.13 -12.10 -9.92
N ASN A 406 -0.62 -11.63 -10.93
CA ASN A 406 -0.43 -10.29 -11.51
C ASN A 406 -0.71 -9.18 -10.50
N SER A 407 -1.70 -9.32 -9.61
CA SER A 407 -2.05 -8.27 -8.65
C SER A 407 -1.19 -8.25 -7.38
N LEU A 408 -0.57 -9.38 -7.00
CA LEU A 408 0.16 -9.48 -5.72
C LEU A 408 1.62 -9.95 -5.86
N PHE A 409 1.99 -10.75 -6.84
CA PHE A 409 3.38 -11.21 -6.98
C PHE A 409 4.19 -10.25 -7.85
N LEU A 410 3.68 -9.97 -9.07
CA LEU A 410 4.37 -9.14 -10.05
C LEU A 410 4.79 -7.76 -9.48
N PRO A 411 3.94 -7.02 -8.71
CA PRO A 411 4.33 -5.72 -8.14
C PRO A 411 5.39 -5.78 -7.03
N LEU A 412 5.85 -6.97 -6.60
CA LEU A 412 7.04 -7.09 -5.77
C LEU A 412 8.33 -7.05 -6.59
N PHE A 413 8.27 -7.54 -7.82
CA PHE A 413 9.41 -7.59 -8.74
C PHE A 413 9.51 -6.26 -9.50
N ASP A 414 8.40 -5.75 -10.02
CA ASP A 414 8.35 -4.45 -10.73
C ASP A 414 8.76 -3.25 -9.83
N TYR A 415 8.74 -3.41 -8.50
CA TYR A 415 9.03 -2.29 -7.59
C TYR A 415 10.52 -1.97 -7.54
N ALA A 416 10.90 -0.93 -8.29
CA ALA A 416 12.26 -0.43 -8.42
C ALA A 416 13.25 -1.49 -8.95
N ASP A 417 12.76 -2.39 -9.80
CA ASP A 417 13.55 -3.36 -10.56
C ASP A 417 14.78 -2.75 -11.23
N ILE A 418 14.64 -1.55 -11.81
CA ILE A 418 15.73 -0.79 -12.45
C ILE A 418 16.93 -0.50 -11.51
N VAL A 419 16.74 -0.58 -10.20
CA VAL A 419 17.78 -0.33 -9.18
C VAL A 419 18.52 -1.61 -8.77
N TRP A 420 17.79 -2.71 -8.55
CA TRP A 420 18.35 -3.95 -7.95
C TRP A 420 18.30 -5.18 -8.88
N GLY A 421 17.56 -5.10 -9.99
CA GLY A 421 17.28 -6.17 -10.94
C GLY A 421 18.32 -6.37 -12.05
N ASP A 422 19.54 -5.84 -11.89
CA ASP A 422 20.62 -6.02 -12.88
C ASP A 422 20.94 -7.52 -13.08
N LYS A 423 21.11 -7.93 -14.34
CA LYS A 423 21.51 -9.29 -14.75
C LYS A 423 22.83 -9.76 -14.12
N ASN A 424 23.71 -8.83 -13.74
CA ASN A 424 24.98 -9.16 -13.08
C ASN A 424 24.82 -9.44 -11.57
N ASN A 425 23.62 -9.24 -11.01
CA ASN A 425 23.31 -9.50 -9.62
C ASN A 425 23.26 -11.02 -9.36
N LYS A 426 24.41 -11.62 -9.09
CA LYS A 426 24.55 -13.07 -8.84
C LYS A 426 23.61 -13.59 -7.74
N VAL A 427 23.27 -12.75 -6.75
CA VAL A 427 22.37 -13.11 -5.65
C VAL A 427 20.91 -13.18 -6.16
N LEU A 428 20.52 -12.32 -7.10
CA LEU A 428 19.21 -12.38 -7.75
C LEU A 428 19.07 -13.66 -8.57
N MET A 429 20.08 -13.93 -9.41
CA MET A 429 20.15 -15.10 -10.30
C MET A 429 20.14 -16.44 -9.53
N HIS A 430 20.62 -16.45 -8.28
CA HIS A 430 20.68 -17.67 -7.45
C HIS A 430 19.44 -17.86 -6.55
N ASN A 431 18.80 -16.78 -6.11
CA ASN A 431 17.75 -16.85 -5.07
C ASN A 431 16.31 -16.59 -5.58
N LEU A 432 16.13 -16.06 -6.79
CA LEU A 432 14.82 -15.59 -7.29
C LEU A 432 14.51 -15.92 -8.76
N GLN A 433 15.50 -16.27 -9.56
CA GLN A 433 15.30 -16.95 -10.86
C GLN A 433 15.36 -18.46 -10.67
#